data_AF-B9TNU4-F1
#
_entry.id   AF-B9TNU4-F1
#
_cell.length_a   1.000
_cell.length_b   1.000
_cell.length_c   1.000
_cell.angle_alpha   90.00
_cell.angle_beta   90.00
_cell.angle_gamma   90.00
#
_symmetry.space_group_name_H-M   'P 1'
#
loop_
_entity.id
_entity.type
_entity.pdbx_description
1 polymer ?
#
loop_
_entity_poly.entity_id
_entity_poly.type
_entity_poly.pdbx_seq_one_letter_code
_entity_poly.pdbx_strand_id
1 'polypeptide(L)'
;MQRYLERVDVFATDPADAKPAREQFYVRGHIPGTSWQPNVVSLEAHAYQKGSLLAMRLDDFLEGKTNLDAYPTTYDFESVQAARVAPYKELESLVEQKLATRALESKYGLRLYKYSKSVFYDALWSQNPALLRARGHVYDVAGNLVSLPFDKVFNYKEEGAGLDLAPDTVVRAVEKLNGFLAVVSPHPVKKGEVLVHTTGSFDSKFVGYIQHYITGALKGRMLRLFSKRRLTLTFECIHPEDPHIIPYTSEEQGLYLIGAREIRQGSPLLKQDELDALARELELKRPKHFVTTFGELRAMLEDCRIEGYM
;
A
#
# COMPACT_ATOMS: atom_id res chain seq x y z
N MET A 1 -1.80 1.91 -15.69
CA MET A 1 -1.21 0.56 -15.73
C MET A 1 -1.31 0.08 -17.16
N GLN A 2 -0.30 0.41 -17.96
CA GLN A 2 -0.21 -0.06 -19.34
C GLN A 2 0.29 -1.50 -19.23
N ARG A 3 -0.62 -2.47 -19.24
CA ARG A 3 -0.22 -3.86 -19.43
C ARG A 3 0.25 -3.94 -20.88
N TYR A 4 1.56 -4.02 -21.06
CA TYR A 4 2.12 -4.54 -22.29
C TYR A 4 1.63 -5.98 -22.39
N LEU A 5 0.71 -6.24 -23.30
CA LEU A 5 0.60 -7.56 -23.89
C LEU A 5 1.92 -7.76 -24.62
N GLU A 6 2.62 -8.85 -24.31
CA GLU A 6 3.84 -9.23 -25.03
C GLU A 6 3.55 -9.20 -26.53
N ARG A 7 4.34 -8.43 -27.29
CA ARG A 7 4.37 -8.55 -28.75
C ARG A 7 5.05 -9.88 -29.05
N VAL A 8 4.25 -10.91 -29.29
CA VAL A 8 4.73 -12.14 -29.94
C VAL A 8 4.82 -11.83 -31.42
N ASP A 9 6.03 -11.77 -31.95
CA ASP A 9 6.27 -11.79 -33.40
C ASP A 9 6.04 -13.22 -33.89
N VAL A 10 5.01 -13.40 -34.72
CA VAL A 10 4.46 -14.72 -35.07
C VAL A 10 5.16 -15.37 -36.26
N PHE A 11 6.23 -14.77 -36.78
CA PHE A 11 6.85 -15.18 -38.04
C PHE A 11 8.31 -15.66 -37.96
N ALA A 12 8.85 -15.98 -36.79
CA ALA A 12 10.14 -16.65 -36.68
C ALA A 12 9.99 -18.18 -36.53
N THR A 13 10.09 -18.89 -37.66
CA THR A 13 10.34 -20.35 -37.81
C THR A 13 11.72 -20.70 -37.25
N ASP A 14 12.06 -21.84 -36.62
CA ASP A 14 11.63 -23.27 -36.58
C ASP A 14 12.35 -23.88 -35.31
N PRO A 15 12.21 -25.15 -34.82
CA PRO A 15 11.75 -26.37 -35.50
C PRO A 15 10.91 -27.42 -34.71
N ALA A 16 10.08 -28.14 -35.49
CA ALA A 16 9.56 -29.50 -35.29
C ALA A 16 8.30 -29.72 -34.38
N ASP A 17 7.16 -29.31 -34.94
CA ASP A 17 6.02 -30.19 -35.27
C ASP A 17 5.16 -30.86 -34.17
N ALA A 18 4.59 -30.04 -33.28
CA ALA A 18 3.32 -30.38 -32.63
C ALA A 18 2.29 -29.27 -32.90
N LYS A 19 1.23 -29.55 -33.67
CA LYS A 19 0.11 -28.60 -33.90
C LYS A 19 -0.59 -28.30 -32.56
N PRO A 20 -0.51 -27.08 -31.99
CA PRO A 20 -1.46 -26.64 -30.99
C PRO A 20 -2.61 -25.98 -31.75
N ALA A 21 -3.83 -26.51 -31.68
CA ALA A 21 -5.00 -25.81 -32.20
C ALA A 21 -5.14 -24.47 -31.43
N ARG A 22 -4.68 -23.37 -32.05
CA ARG A 22 -4.76 -22.03 -31.48
C ARG A 22 -6.20 -21.54 -31.65
N GLU A 23 -7.06 -21.77 -30.67
CA GLU A 23 -8.44 -21.27 -30.69
C GLU A 23 -8.47 -19.80 -30.25
N GLN A 24 -9.01 -18.93 -31.10
CA GLN A 24 -9.19 -17.50 -30.83
C GLN A 24 -10.67 -17.22 -30.53
N PHE A 25 -10.93 -16.56 -29.40
CA PHE A 25 -12.28 -16.26 -28.92
C PHE A 25 -12.58 -14.77 -28.99
N TYR A 26 -13.79 -14.44 -29.45
CA TYR A 26 -14.43 -13.16 -29.23
C TYR A 26 -15.06 -13.17 -27.83
N VAL A 27 -14.55 -12.33 -26.93
CA VAL A 27 -15.01 -12.25 -25.53
C VAL A 27 -15.86 -11.01 -25.32
N ARG A 28 -17.08 -11.18 -24.79
CA ARG A 28 -17.99 -10.07 -24.44
C ARG A 28 -17.94 -9.79 -22.92
N GLY A 29 -17.37 -8.67 -22.51
CA GLY A 29 -17.34 -8.23 -21.10
C GLY A 29 -16.87 -6.78 -20.97
N HIS A 30 -17.60 -5.94 -20.22
CA HIS A 30 -17.40 -4.48 -20.19
C HIS A 30 -16.71 -4.00 -18.90
N ILE A 31 -15.88 -2.96 -19.01
CA ILE A 31 -15.44 -2.12 -17.88
C ILE A 31 -16.07 -0.73 -18.08
N PRO A 32 -16.91 -0.22 -17.17
CA PRO A 32 -17.54 1.10 -17.31
C PRO A 32 -16.51 2.23 -17.51
N GLY A 33 -16.72 3.08 -18.53
CA GLY A 33 -16.07 4.40 -18.66
C GLY A 33 -15.06 4.60 -19.80
N THR A 34 -14.59 3.55 -20.49
CA THR A 34 -13.51 3.67 -21.50
C THR A 34 -13.90 3.30 -22.94
N SER A 35 -15.16 2.96 -23.20
CA SER A 35 -15.54 2.12 -24.35
C SER A 35 -16.48 2.75 -25.37
N TRP A 36 -16.78 4.05 -25.32
CA TRP A 36 -17.45 4.71 -26.44
C TRP A 36 -16.46 4.82 -27.60
N GLN A 37 -16.48 3.82 -28.48
CA GLN A 37 -15.73 3.78 -29.73
C GLN A 37 -16.71 3.49 -30.88
N PRO A 38 -16.47 4.05 -32.07
CA PRO A 38 -17.38 3.92 -33.21
C PRO A 38 -17.65 2.47 -33.66
N ASN A 39 -16.85 1.51 -33.18
CA ASN A 39 -16.85 0.12 -33.63
C ASN A 39 -17.39 -0.85 -32.56
N VAL A 40 -17.86 -0.34 -31.41
CA VAL A 40 -18.35 -1.15 -30.29
C VAL A 40 -19.66 -0.56 -29.78
N VAL A 41 -20.76 -1.31 -29.93
CA VAL A 41 -22.08 -0.93 -29.42
C VAL A 41 -22.46 -1.85 -28.27
N SER A 42 -22.68 -1.27 -27.09
CA SER A 42 -23.14 -2.01 -25.90
C SER A 42 -24.65 -2.25 -25.97
N LEU A 43 -25.09 -3.50 -25.78
CA LEU A 43 -26.52 -3.86 -25.73
C LEU A 43 -27.00 -4.23 -24.32
N GLU A 44 -26.11 -4.37 -23.34
CA GLU A 44 -26.48 -4.76 -21.96
C GLU A 44 -25.58 -4.06 -20.95
N ALA A 45 -26.09 -3.00 -20.33
CA ALA A 45 -25.34 -2.15 -19.40
C ALA A 45 -25.04 -2.81 -18.02
N HIS A 46 -25.49 -4.05 -17.77
CA HIS A 46 -25.61 -4.63 -16.41
C HIS A 46 -25.00 -6.03 -16.20
N ALA A 47 -24.23 -6.59 -17.15
CA ALA A 47 -23.68 -7.96 -17.05
C ALA A 47 -22.67 -8.23 -15.89
N TYR A 48 -22.44 -7.27 -15.00
CA TYR A 48 -21.53 -7.37 -13.85
C TYR A 48 -22.22 -7.87 -12.55
N GLN A 49 -23.50 -8.22 -12.60
CA GLN A 49 -24.31 -8.66 -11.45
C GLN A 49 -24.54 -10.18 -11.48
N LYS A 50 -23.51 -11.00 -11.26
CA LYS A 50 -23.62 -12.48 -11.22
C LYS A 50 -24.14 -13.14 -12.51
N GLY A 51 -23.95 -12.49 -13.65
CA GLY A 51 -24.29 -13.02 -14.97
C GLY A 51 -23.20 -13.92 -15.57
N SER A 52 -23.41 -14.40 -16.79
CA SER A 52 -22.38 -15.13 -17.55
C SER A 52 -21.71 -14.22 -18.58
N LEU A 53 -20.39 -14.30 -18.66
CA LEU A 53 -19.62 -13.78 -19.78
C LEU A 53 -19.84 -14.69 -20.98
N LEU A 54 -20.30 -14.13 -22.08
CA LEU A 54 -20.54 -14.90 -23.31
C LEU A 54 -19.29 -14.80 -24.19
N ALA A 55 -18.81 -15.93 -24.69
CA ALA A 55 -17.77 -15.97 -25.71
C ALA A 55 -18.25 -16.73 -26.94
N MET A 56 -17.68 -16.40 -28.08
CA MET A 56 -17.86 -17.13 -29.34
C MET A 56 -16.50 -17.30 -29.98
N ARG A 57 -16.24 -18.43 -30.65
CA ARG A 57 -15.05 -18.53 -31.48
C ARG A 57 -15.13 -17.53 -32.63
N LEU A 58 -13.99 -16.93 -32.99
CA LEU A 58 -13.95 -15.97 -34.09
C LEU A 58 -14.37 -16.61 -35.43
N ASP A 59 -13.95 -17.85 -35.67
CA ASP A 59 -14.32 -18.61 -36.87
C ASP A 59 -15.85 -18.81 -36.94
N ASP A 60 -16.48 -19.15 -35.81
CA ASP A 60 -17.92 -19.36 -35.74
C ASP A 60 -18.70 -18.07 -36.01
N PHE A 61 -18.19 -16.93 -35.52
CA PHE A 61 -18.74 -15.62 -35.82
C PHE A 61 -18.64 -15.28 -37.32
N LEU A 62 -17.48 -15.52 -37.94
CA LEU A 62 -17.24 -15.25 -39.36
C LEU A 62 -18.08 -16.15 -40.28
N GLU A 63 -18.41 -17.35 -39.82
CA GLU A 63 -19.32 -18.29 -40.49
C GLU A 63 -20.81 -17.98 -40.24
N GLY A 64 -21.11 -16.91 -39.47
CA GLY A 64 -22.49 -16.50 -39.18
C GLY A 64 -23.23 -17.42 -38.21
N LYS A 65 -22.51 -18.23 -37.42
CA LYS A 65 -23.11 -19.09 -36.39
C LYS A 65 -23.58 -18.25 -35.19
N THR A 66 -24.52 -18.81 -34.43
CA THR A 66 -25.17 -18.14 -33.30
C THR A 66 -24.89 -18.79 -31.94
N ASN A 67 -24.10 -19.87 -31.91
CA ASN A 67 -23.79 -20.59 -30.67
C ASN A 67 -22.82 -19.77 -29.80
N LEU A 68 -23.14 -19.65 -28.51
CA LEU A 68 -22.38 -18.87 -27.53
C LEU A 68 -22.00 -19.77 -26.34
N ASP A 69 -20.74 -19.68 -25.92
CA ASP A 69 -20.27 -20.28 -24.69
C ASP A 69 -20.51 -19.32 -23.53
N ALA A 70 -21.25 -19.78 -22.51
CA ALA A 70 -21.53 -19.00 -21.32
C ALA A 70 -20.57 -19.37 -20.18
N TYR A 71 -19.77 -18.40 -19.74
CA TYR A 71 -18.85 -18.52 -18.63
C TYR A 71 -19.44 -17.80 -17.40
N PRO A 72 -19.87 -18.51 -16.35
CA PRO A 72 -20.44 -17.87 -15.18
C PRO A 72 -19.41 -16.91 -14.54
N THR A 73 -19.82 -15.67 -14.27
CA THR A 73 -18.98 -14.71 -13.56
C THR A 73 -19.33 -14.73 -12.08
N THR A 74 -18.31 -14.76 -11.23
CA THR A 74 -18.44 -14.65 -9.77
C THR A 74 -18.21 -13.23 -9.27
N TYR A 75 -18.06 -12.26 -10.18
CA TYR A 75 -17.78 -10.88 -9.83
C TYR A 75 -19.06 -10.20 -9.36
N ASP A 76 -19.15 -9.95 -8.05
CA ASP A 76 -20.27 -9.24 -7.44
C ASP A 76 -19.84 -7.79 -7.21
N PHE A 77 -20.14 -6.90 -8.16
CA PHE A 77 -19.75 -5.49 -8.09
C PHE A 77 -20.26 -4.81 -6.83
N GLU A 78 -21.50 -5.07 -6.39
CA GLU A 78 -22.06 -4.43 -5.20
C GLU A 78 -21.28 -4.85 -3.95
N SER A 79 -20.96 -6.14 -3.83
CA SER A 79 -20.11 -6.63 -2.75
C SER A 79 -18.71 -6.00 -2.80
N VAL A 80 -18.13 -5.84 -4.00
CA VAL A 80 -16.80 -5.25 -4.18
C VAL A 80 -16.81 -3.76 -3.86
N GLN A 81 -17.85 -3.03 -4.27
CA GLN A 81 -18.05 -1.63 -3.92
C GLN A 81 -18.23 -1.48 -2.41
N ALA A 82 -19.08 -2.31 -1.79
CA ALA A 82 -19.32 -2.32 -0.35
C ALA A 82 -18.01 -2.59 0.42
N ALA A 83 -17.26 -3.63 0.05
CA ALA A 83 -15.98 -3.96 0.65
C ALA A 83 -14.93 -2.86 0.43
N ARG A 84 -14.96 -2.15 -0.71
CA ARG A 84 -14.07 -1.02 -1.00
C ARG A 84 -14.35 0.17 -0.09
N VAL A 85 -15.62 0.50 0.13
CA VAL A 85 -16.00 1.69 0.90
C VAL A 85 -16.05 1.44 2.41
N ALA A 86 -16.29 0.21 2.85
CA ALA A 86 -16.45 -0.14 4.26
C ALA A 86 -15.28 0.34 5.14
N PRO A 87 -13.99 0.13 4.78
CA PRO A 87 -12.86 0.55 5.62
C PRO A 87 -12.83 2.05 5.92
N TYR A 88 -13.07 2.92 4.93
CA TYR A 88 -13.03 4.35 5.17
C TYR A 88 -14.32 4.84 5.85
N LYS A 89 -15.48 4.23 5.58
CA LYS A 89 -16.73 4.57 6.28
C LYS A 89 -16.64 4.28 7.78
N GLU A 90 -15.98 3.19 8.14
CA GLU A 90 -15.70 2.87 9.55
C GLU A 90 -14.81 3.95 10.18
N LEU A 91 -13.76 4.40 9.49
CA LEU A 91 -12.93 5.52 9.95
C LEU A 91 -13.70 6.85 10.04
N GLU A 92 -14.61 7.13 9.10
CA GLU A 92 -15.48 8.32 9.16
C GLU A 92 -16.42 8.26 10.38
N SER A 93 -16.97 7.10 10.72
CA SER A 93 -17.76 6.94 11.95
C SER A 93 -16.93 7.23 13.20
N LEU A 94 -15.65 6.82 13.23
CA LEU A 94 -14.75 7.16 14.33
C LEU A 94 -14.43 8.66 14.39
N VAL A 95 -14.42 9.36 13.26
CA VAL A 95 -14.30 10.83 13.21
C VAL A 95 -15.54 11.49 13.81
N GLU A 96 -16.74 11.01 13.48
CA GLU A 96 -18.00 11.50 14.07
C GLU A 96 -18.04 11.30 15.59
N GLN A 97 -17.49 10.18 16.06
CA GLN A 97 -17.34 9.84 17.49
C GLN A 97 -16.18 10.58 18.18
N LYS A 98 -15.41 11.42 17.46
CA LYS A 98 -14.21 12.12 17.97
C LYS A 98 -13.08 11.20 18.45
N LEU A 99 -13.09 9.93 18.03
CA LEU A 99 -12.02 8.96 18.26
C LEU A 99 -10.95 9.02 17.16
N ALA A 100 -11.26 9.64 16.03
CA ALA A 100 -10.32 9.94 14.96
C ALA A 100 -10.48 11.38 14.45
N THR A 101 -9.50 11.84 13.69
CA THR A 101 -9.54 13.07 12.90
C THR A 101 -9.23 12.73 11.44
N ARG A 102 -9.69 13.60 10.53
CA ARG A 102 -9.32 13.52 9.11
C ARG A 102 -8.66 14.81 8.63
N ALA A 103 -7.61 14.67 7.84
CA ALA A 103 -7.06 15.75 7.03
C ALA A 103 -7.53 15.58 5.58
N LEU A 104 -7.86 16.70 4.93
CA LEU A 104 -8.31 16.73 3.54
C LEU A 104 -7.24 17.35 2.65
N GLU A 105 -6.97 16.69 1.52
CA GLU A 105 -6.29 17.31 0.38
C GLU A 105 -7.39 17.67 -0.63
N SER A 106 -7.80 18.94 -0.65
CA SER A 106 -9.00 19.37 -1.37
C SER A 106 -8.86 19.28 -2.90
N LYS A 107 -7.63 19.32 -3.42
CA LYS A 107 -7.39 19.36 -4.87
C LYS A 107 -7.67 18.02 -5.56
N TYR A 108 -7.41 16.90 -4.90
CA TYR A 108 -7.67 15.55 -5.40
C TYR A 108 -8.67 14.78 -4.54
N GLY A 109 -9.20 15.40 -3.49
CA GLY A 109 -10.22 14.81 -2.61
C GLY A 109 -9.70 13.64 -1.78
N LEU A 110 -8.43 13.71 -1.37
CA LEU A 110 -7.81 12.68 -0.53
C LEU A 110 -8.17 12.91 0.94
N ARG A 111 -8.38 11.82 1.67
CA ARG A 111 -8.69 11.80 3.11
C ARG A 111 -7.62 11.00 3.82
N LEU A 112 -6.95 11.63 4.78
CA LEU A 112 -5.98 10.98 5.65
C LEU A 112 -6.58 10.87 7.05
N TYR A 113 -6.50 9.70 7.68
CA TYR A 113 -7.09 9.46 9.00
C TYR A 113 -6.03 9.26 10.08
N LYS A 114 -6.27 9.87 11.25
CA LYS A 114 -5.42 9.78 12.44
C LYS A 114 -6.28 9.59 13.69
N TYR A 115 -5.92 8.71 14.61
CA TYR A 115 -6.62 8.58 15.89
C TYR A 115 -6.45 9.87 16.71
N SER A 116 -7.48 10.21 17.49
CA SER A 116 -7.43 11.36 18.38
C SER A 116 -6.49 11.08 19.55
N LYS A 117 -5.98 12.14 20.19
CA LYS A 117 -5.06 12.00 21.33
C LYS A 117 -5.70 11.24 22.50
N SER A 118 -7.01 11.39 22.70
CA SER A 118 -7.75 10.69 23.77
C SER A 118 -7.71 9.18 23.61
N VAL A 119 -7.75 8.64 22.38
CA VAL A 119 -7.62 7.19 22.16
C VAL A 119 -6.33 6.64 22.74
N PHE A 120 -5.23 7.40 22.61
CA PHE A 120 -3.95 7.01 23.19
C PHE A 120 -3.95 7.16 24.72
N TYR A 121 -4.36 8.31 25.25
CA TYR A 121 -4.31 8.58 26.69
C TYR A 121 -5.28 7.72 27.51
N ASP A 122 -6.44 7.43 26.95
CA ASP A 122 -7.51 6.68 27.61
C ASP A 122 -7.51 5.19 27.21
N ALA A 123 -6.51 4.73 26.45
CA ALA A 123 -6.34 3.34 26.01
C ALA A 123 -7.59 2.73 25.32
N LEU A 124 -8.18 3.46 24.37
CA LEU A 124 -9.46 3.09 23.75
C LEU A 124 -9.31 2.14 22.54
N TRP A 125 -8.16 1.46 22.41
CA TRP A 125 -7.80 0.65 21.24
C TRP A 125 -8.76 -0.52 20.99
N SER A 126 -9.33 -1.07 22.06
CA SER A 126 -10.27 -2.19 22.00
C SER A 126 -11.69 -1.80 21.58
N GLN A 127 -12.03 -0.50 21.57
CA GLN A 127 -13.38 -0.05 21.20
C GLN A 127 -13.70 -0.32 19.72
N ASN A 128 -12.71 -0.18 18.85
CA ASN A 128 -12.87 -0.46 17.43
C ASN A 128 -11.50 -0.76 16.77
N PRO A 129 -11.32 -1.93 16.10
CA PRO A 129 -10.07 -2.29 15.44
C PRO A 129 -9.57 -1.30 14.38
N ALA A 130 -10.45 -0.51 13.76
CA ALA A 130 -10.08 0.53 12.80
C ALA A 130 -9.26 1.67 13.43
N LEU A 131 -9.28 1.84 14.75
CA LEU A 131 -8.40 2.80 15.44
C LEU A 131 -6.92 2.48 15.23
N LEU A 132 -6.58 1.20 15.11
CA LEU A 132 -5.20 0.79 14.79
C LEU A 132 -4.79 1.27 13.39
N ARG A 133 -5.75 1.35 12.46
CA ARG A 133 -5.56 1.80 11.07
C ARG A 133 -5.63 3.32 10.92
N ALA A 134 -6.18 4.03 11.90
CA ALA A 134 -6.22 5.49 11.94
C ALA A 134 -4.82 6.07 12.26
N ARG A 135 -3.79 5.73 11.47
CA ARG A 135 -2.40 6.16 11.68
C ARG A 135 -1.75 6.61 10.37
N GLY A 136 -2.48 7.40 9.60
CA GLY A 136 -2.03 7.97 8.33
C GLY A 136 -2.51 7.21 7.09
N HIS A 137 -3.52 6.33 7.19
CA HIS A 137 -4.12 5.71 6.01
C HIS A 137 -4.80 6.77 5.15
N VAL A 138 -4.63 6.65 3.82
CA VAL A 138 -5.19 7.60 2.85
C VAL A 138 -6.15 6.91 1.90
N TYR A 139 -7.31 7.53 1.71
CA TYR A 139 -8.34 7.10 0.76
C TYR A 139 -8.72 8.24 -0.18
N ASP A 140 -9.10 7.90 -1.41
CA ASP A 140 -9.68 8.87 -2.35
C ASP A 140 -11.21 9.00 -2.18
N VAL A 141 -11.84 9.85 -3.00
CA VAL A 141 -13.29 10.08 -2.99
C VAL A 141 -14.15 8.86 -3.34
N ALA A 142 -13.59 7.88 -4.04
CA ALA A 142 -14.27 6.65 -4.43
C ALA A 142 -14.09 5.53 -3.38
N GLY A 143 -13.34 5.79 -2.31
CA GLY A 143 -12.97 4.82 -1.28
C GLY A 143 -11.81 3.91 -1.68
N ASN A 144 -11.07 4.21 -2.75
CA ASN A 144 -9.87 3.45 -3.04
C ASN A 144 -8.79 3.78 -2.02
N LEU A 145 -8.08 2.75 -1.58
CA LEU A 145 -6.89 2.90 -0.76
C LEU A 145 -5.75 3.51 -1.61
N VAL A 146 -5.15 4.58 -1.10
CA VAL A 146 -4.09 5.36 -1.77
C VAL A 146 -2.76 5.22 -1.05
N SER A 147 -2.78 5.15 0.28
CA SER A 147 -1.59 4.94 1.10
C SER A 147 -1.94 4.16 2.35
N LEU A 148 -1.10 3.19 2.70
CA LEU A 148 -1.30 2.24 3.77
C LEU A 148 -0.03 2.12 4.63
N PRO A 149 0.33 3.13 5.46
CA PRO A 149 1.46 3.06 6.40
C PRO A 149 1.12 2.19 7.61
N PHE A 150 2.08 1.83 8.47
CA PHE A 150 1.86 0.94 9.64
C PHE A 150 0.59 1.21 10.44
N ASP A 151 -0.02 0.13 10.89
CA ASP A 151 -1.04 0.17 11.94
C ASP A 151 -0.37 0.50 13.29
N LYS A 152 -1.17 0.86 14.31
CA LYS A 152 -0.65 1.13 15.66
C LYS A 152 0.07 -0.11 16.20
N VAL A 153 1.32 0.09 16.58
CA VAL A 153 2.16 -0.85 17.32
C VAL A 153 2.16 -0.47 18.80
N PHE A 154 2.27 -1.46 19.68
CA PHE A 154 2.20 -1.29 21.12
C PHE A 154 3.58 -1.45 21.73
N ASN A 155 3.86 -0.70 22.78
CA ASN A 155 5.04 -0.94 23.60
C ASN A 155 4.89 -2.29 24.32
N TYR A 156 6.01 -2.85 24.77
CA TYR A 156 5.98 -4.08 25.56
C TYR A 156 5.05 -3.92 26.79
N LYS A 157 4.15 -4.89 26.97
CA LYS A 157 3.08 -4.95 27.98
C LYS A 157 1.91 -3.97 27.80
N GLU A 158 1.98 -3.00 26.89
CA GLU A 158 0.83 -2.14 26.53
C GLU A 158 -0.21 -3.01 25.79
N GLU A 159 -1.48 -2.97 26.21
CA GLU A 159 -2.55 -3.83 25.68
C GLU A 159 -2.19 -5.35 25.67
N GLY A 160 -1.35 -5.79 26.61
CA GLY A 160 -0.90 -7.18 26.68
C GLY A 160 0.14 -7.59 25.63
N ALA A 161 0.67 -6.64 24.84
CA ALA A 161 1.62 -6.92 23.78
C ALA A 161 2.92 -7.57 24.30
N GLY A 162 3.29 -8.69 23.69
CA GLY A 162 4.53 -9.42 23.97
C GLY A 162 4.52 -10.22 25.30
N LEU A 163 3.41 -10.29 26.03
CA LEU A 163 3.31 -11.09 27.26
C LEU A 163 3.41 -12.60 27.01
N ASP A 164 3.15 -13.02 25.77
CA ASP A 164 3.27 -14.39 25.28
C ASP A 164 4.70 -14.78 24.87
N LEU A 165 5.64 -13.82 24.82
CA LEU A 165 7.02 -14.07 24.43
C LEU A 165 7.82 -14.69 25.59
N ALA A 166 8.20 -15.95 25.43
CA ALA A 166 9.16 -16.61 26.31
C ALA A 166 10.58 -16.03 26.10
N PRO A 167 11.48 -16.05 27.11
CA PRO A 167 12.82 -15.49 27.00
C PRO A 167 13.67 -16.05 25.85
N ASP A 168 13.48 -17.32 25.48
CA ASP A 168 14.18 -18.02 24.40
C ASP A 168 13.54 -17.78 23.01
N THR A 169 12.42 -17.05 22.94
CA THR A 169 11.77 -16.74 21.67
C THR A 169 12.72 -15.95 20.77
N VAL A 170 12.99 -16.50 19.58
CA VAL A 170 13.81 -15.83 18.57
C VAL A 170 13.05 -14.64 18.01
N VAL A 171 13.62 -13.45 18.14
CA VAL A 171 13.05 -12.20 17.65
C VAL A 171 14.03 -11.51 16.70
N ARG A 172 13.49 -10.62 15.88
CA ARG A 172 14.31 -9.71 15.08
C ARG A 172 14.16 -8.30 15.64
N ALA A 173 15.21 -7.79 16.24
CA ALA A 173 15.26 -6.45 16.80
C ALA A 173 15.66 -5.45 15.72
N VAL A 174 14.85 -4.41 15.52
CA VAL A 174 15.17 -3.29 14.62
C VAL A 174 15.38 -2.05 15.47
N GLU A 175 16.52 -1.38 15.32
CA GLU A 175 16.82 -0.13 16.03
C GLU A 175 15.68 0.88 15.84
N LYS A 176 15.12 1.33 16.96
CA LYS A 176 14.09 2.36 16.97
C LYS A 176 14.78 3.71 16.88
N LEU A 177 14.80 4.26 15.67
CA LEU A 177 15.28 5.61 15.43
C LEU A 177 14.26 6.64 15.96
N ASN A 178 14.77 7.73 16.51
CA ASN A 178 14.00 8.84 17.09
C ASN A 178 13.88 9.98 16.07
N GLY A 179 12.94 9.83 15.14
CA GLY A 179 12.58 10.87 14.18
C GLY A 179 11.06 11.06 14.17
N PHE A 180 10.53 11.24 12.97
CA PHE A 180 9.10 11.16 12.73
C PHE A 180 8.75 10.30 11.52
N LEU A 181 7.56 9.70 11.56
CA LEU A 181 7.07 8.84 10.49
C LEU A 181 6.80 9.66 9.22
N ALA A 182 7.49 9.29 8.17
CA ALA A 182 7.33 9.79 6.82
C ALA A 182 6.75 8.69 5.92
N VAL A 183 5.79 9.05 5.07
CA VAL A 183 5.09 8.09 4.21
C VAL A 183 5.11 8.58 2.77
N VAL A 184 5.49 7.69 1.86
CA VAL A 184 5.57 7.96 0.43
C VAL A 184 4.86 6.87 -0.35
N SER A 185 3.98 7.25 -1.28
CA SER A 185 3.27 6.34 -2.17
C SER A 185 3.15 6.94 -3.58
N PRO A 186 2.78 6.18 -4.63
CA PRO A 186 2.49 6.79 -5.93
C PRO A 186 1.28 7.72 -5.82
N HIS A 187 1.40 8.93 -6.37
CA HIS A 187 0.29 9.86 -6.39
C HIS A 187 -0.88 9.30 -7.22
N PRO A 188 -2.13 9.28 -6.71
CA PRO A 188 -3.24 8.60 -7.40
C PRO A 188 -3.66 9.29 -8.70
N VAL A 189 -3.56 10.63 -8.76
CA VAL A 189 -3.96 11.43 -9.92
C VAL A 189 -2.78 11.91 -10.79
N LYS A 190 -1.75 12.52 -10.18
CA LYS A 190 -0.60 13.08 -10.89
C LYS A 190 0.40 11.99 -11.31
N LYS A 191 0.42 11.64 -12.60
CA LYS A 191 1.43 10.74 -13.16
C LYS A 191 2.83 11.33 -12.99
N GLY A 192 3.79 10.50 -12.60
CA GLY A 192 5.18 10.93 -12.38
C GLY A 192 5.41 11.68 -11.06
N GLU A 193 4.41 11.73 -10.19
CA GLU A 193 4.52 12.32 -8.85
C GLU A 193 4.37 11.26 -7.76
N VAL A 194 4.93 11.57 -6.59
CA VAL A 194 4.74 10.80 -5.36
C VAL A 194 3.81 11.57 -4.44
N LEU A 195 2.97 10.85 -3.69
CA LEU A 195 2.23 11.38 -2.57
C LEU A 195 3.11 11.28 -1.34
N VAL A 196 3.30 12.40 -0.63
CA VAL A 196 4.07 12.48 0.60
C VAL A 196 3.15 12.96 1.71
N HIS A 197 3.18 12.29 2.86
CA HIS A 197 2.41 12.69 4.03
C HIS A 197 3.06 12.19 5.31
N THR A 198 2.65 12.76 6.44
CA THR A 198 2.95 12.23 7.79
C THR A 198 1.79 11.36 8.28
N THR A 199 1.77 11.00 9.57
CA THR A 199 0.62 10.32 10.19
C THR A 199 -0.67 11.15 10.21
N GLY A 200 -0.59 12.48 10.00
CA GLY A 200 -1.70 13.39 10.25
C GLY A 200 -1.88 14.54 9.27
N SER A 201 -0.97 14.74 8.32
CA SER A 201 -1.06 15.88 7.40
C SER A 201 -0.47 15.59 6.02
N PHE A 202 -1.09 16.17 4.99
CA PHE A 202 -0.55 16.30 3.63
C PHE A 202 0.29 17.56 3.44
N ASP A 203 0.14 18.54 4.32
CA ASP A 203 0.75 19.85 4.19
C ASP A 203 1.16 20.36 5.57
N SER A 204 2.45 20.29 5.84
CA SER A 204 3.08 20.77 7.08
C SER A 204 4.58 20.93 6.85
N LYS A 205 5.27 21.65 7.74
CA LYS A 205 6.75 21.73 7.69
C LYS A 205 7.43 20.36 7.62
N PHE A 206 6.88 19.37 8.31
CA PHE A 206 7.37 17.98 8.31
C PHE A 206 7.23 17.32 6.94
N VAL A 207 6.17 17.62 6.18
CA VAL A 207 6.05 17.15 4.79
C VAL A 207 7.14 17.80 3.93
N GLY A 208 7.41 19.09 4.14
CA GLY A 208 8.55 19.78 3.52
C GLY A 208 9.90 19.12 3.83
N TYR A 209 10.13 18.70 5.08
CA TYR A 209 11.35 17.99 5.50
C TYR A 209 11.51 16.63 4.81
N ILE A 210 10.42 15.90 4.61
CA ILE A 210 10.46 14.66 3.84
C ILE A 210 10.80 14.97 2.38
N GLN A 211 10.13 15.96 1.79
CA GLN A 211 10.34 16.35 0.40
C GLN A 211 11.76 16.84 0.13
N HIS A 212 12.42 17.50 1.10
CA HIS A 212 13.82 17.89 1.02
C HIS A 212 14.73 16.69 0.67
N TYR A 213 14.51 15.52 1.28
CA TYR A 213 15.31 14.33 1.00
C TYR A 213 14.89 13.57 -0.28
N ILE A 214 13.71 13.87 -0.86
CA ILE A 214 13.24 13.24 -2.09
C ILE A 214 13.83 13.99 -3.30
N THR A 215 15.09 13.69 -3.60
CA THR A 215 15.78 14.22 -4.79
C THR A 215 15.16 13.70 -6.09
N GLY A 216 15.46 14.35 -7.22
CA GLY A 216 15.01 13.89 -8.54
C GLY A 216 15.43 12.45 -8.86
N ALA A 217 16.65 12.06 -8.46
CA ALA A 217 17.16 10.70 -8.62
C ALA A 217 16.36 9.69 -7.79
N LEU A 218 16.16 9.97 -6.49
CA LEU A 218 15.38 9.10 -5.61
C LEU A 218 13.93 8.99 -6.06
N LYS A 219 13.30 10.12 -6.42
CA LYS A 219 11.95 10.15 -7.01
C LYS A 219 11.86 9.29 -8.27
N GLY A 220 12.83 9.39 -9.17
CA GLY A 220 12.90 8.55 -10.37
C GLY A 220 12.93 7.06 -10.06
N ARG A 221 13.75 6.64 -9.07
CA ARG A 221 13.81 5.24 -8.60
C ARG A 221 12.48 4.79 -7.99
N MET A 222 11.86 5.61 -7.13
CA MET A 222 10.56 5.33 -6.53
C MET A 222 9.47 5.16 -7.59
N LEU A 223 9.40 6.04 -8.60
CA LEU A 223 8.41 5.94 -9.67
C LEU A 223 8.58 4.68 -10.51
N ARG A 224 9.83 4.29 -10.78
CA ARG A 224 10.16 3.03 -11.48
C ARG A 224 9.78 1.80 -10.65
N LEU A 225 9.94 1.85 -9.33
CA LEU A 225 9.42 0.81 -8.44
C LEU A 225 7.89 0.77 -8.50
N PHE A 226 7.23 1.92 -8.37
CA PHE A 226 5.77 2.02 -8.31
C PHE A 226 5.06 1.60 -9.61
N SER A 227 5.74 1.67 -10.77
CA SER A 227 5.20 1.15 -12.02
C SER A 227 5.13 -0.38 -12.06
N LYS A 228 6.00 -1.06 -11.29
CA LYS A 228 6.04 -2.53 -11.15
C LYS A 228 5.22 -3.01 -9.97
N ARG A 229 5.30 -2.31 -8.84
CA ARG A 229 4.69 -2.68 -7.55
C ARG A 229 4.12 -1.44 -6.86
N ARG A 230 2.79 -1.39 -6.70
CA ARG A 230 2.14 -0.28 -5.97
C ARG A 230 2.33 -0.46 -4.46
N LEU A 231 3.37 0.17 -3.93
CA LEU A 231 3.73 0.11 -2.51
C LEU A 231 3.48 1.44 -1.82
N THR A 232 3.15 1.38 -0.54
CA THR A 232 3.42 2.45 0.42
C THR A 232 4.77 2.18 1.04
N LEU A 233 5.67 3.16 1.00
CA LEU A 233 6.95 3.15 1.67
C LEU A 233 6.83 4.00 2.95
N THR A 234 7.29 3.46 4.07
CA THR A 234 7.31 4.14 5.36
C THR A 234 8.73 4.31 5.84
N PHE A 235 9.04 5.51 6.29
CA PHE A 235 10.36 5.93 6.70
C PHE A 235 10.34 6.51 8.11
N GLU A 236 11.45 6.36 8.82
CA GLU A 236 11.79 7.31 9.87
C GLU A 236 12.57 8.44 9.22
N CYS A 237 12.07 9.68 9.36
CA CYS A 237 12.75 10.88 8.87
C CYS A 237 13.50 11.53 10.02
N ILE A 238 14.82 11.66 9.87
CA ILE A 238 15.68 12.38 10.79
C ILE A 238 16.12 13.65 10.08
N HIS A 239 15.61 14.81 10.51
CA HIS A 239 15.87 16.10 9.88
C HIS A 239 16.49 17.08 10.89
N PRO A 240 17.48 17.90 10.51
CA PRO A 240 18.18 18.78 11.45
C PRO A 240 17.29 19.85 12.09
N GLU A 241 16.22 20.25 11.39
CA GLU A 241 15.24 21.21 11.91
C GLU A 241 14.13 20.58 12.79
N ASP A 242 14.22 19.28 13.05
CA ASP A 242 13.35 18.56 13.98
C ASP A 242 14.19 17.96 15.11
N PRO A 243 14.64 18.78 16.08
CA PRO A 243 15.52 18.31 17.13
C PRO A 243 14.79 17.33 18.05
N HIS A 244 15.36 16.13 18.13
CA HIS A 244 14.91 15.03 18.96
C HIS A 244 15.83 14.84 20.17
N ILE A 245 15.40 14.02 21.14
CA ILE A 245 16.18 13.77 22.37
C ILE A 245 17.52 13.10 22.03
N ILE A 246 17.52 12.23 21.02
CA ILE A 246 18.71 11.56 20.51
C ILE A 246 19.37 12.45 19.46
N PRO A 247 20.63 12.88 19.67
CA PRO A 247 21.35 13.66 18.66
C PRO A 247 21.79 12.75 17.51
N TYR A 248 21.69 13.26 16.28
CA TYR A 248 22.16 12.60 15.07
C TYR A 248 23.18 13.47 14.34
N THR A 249 24.25 12.87 13.83
CA THR A 249 25.22 13.57 13.00
C THR A 249 24.63 13.92 11.63
N SER A 250 25.32 14.77 10.86
CA SER A 250 24.92 15.11 9.49
C SER A 250 24.80 13.87 8.59
N GLU A 251 25.66 12.87 8.80
CA GLU A 251 25.67 11.61 8.06
C GLU A 251 24.52 10.69 8.48
N GLU A 252 23.96 10.87 9.68
CA GLU A 252 22.84 10.09 10.20
C GLU A 252 21.49 10.71 9.83
N GLN A 253 21.44 11.94 9.32
CA GLN A 253 20.22 12.57 8.83
C GLN A 253 19.71 11.95 7.52
N GLY A 254 18.40 11.99 7.29
CA GLY A 254 17.77 11.51 6.06
C GLY A 254 16.57 10.60 6.30
N LEU A 255 16.18 9.89 5.22
CA LEU A 255 15.07 8.94 5.24
C LEU A 255 15.61 7.51 5.43
N TYR A 256 15.21 6.88 6.53
CA TYR A 256 15.48 5.48 6.82
C TYR A 256 14.25 4.68 6.46
N LEU A 257 14.36 3.79 5.47
CA LEU A 257 13.25 2.89 5.16
C LEU A 257 13.03 1.98 6.35
N ILE A 258 11.83 1.98 6.93
CA ILE A 258 11.51 1.14 8.09
C ILE A 258 10.38 0.15 7.78
N GLY A 259 9.64 0.37 6.69
CA GLY A 259 8.61 -0.55 6.25
C GLY A 259 8.13 -0.26 4.85
N ALA A 260 7.44 -1.25 4.29
CA ALA A 260 6.75 -1.13 3.03
C ALA A 260 5.63 -2.17 3.00
N ARG A 261 4.52 -1.85 2.32
CA ARG A 261 3.47 -2.83 2.00
C ARG A 261 2.74 -2.47 0.72
N GLU A 262 2.11 -3.45 0.11
CA GLU A 262 1.26 -3.24 -1.07
C GLU A 262 0.06 -2.37 -0.70
N ILE A 263 -0.34 -1.49 -1.61
CA ILE A 263 -1.54 -0.67 -1.46
C ILE A 263 -2.77 -1.53 -1.77
N ARG A 264 -3.05 -2.45 -0.85
CA ARG A 264 -4.16 -3.38 -0.87
C ARG A 264 -4.56 -3.68 0.57
N GLN A 265 -5.85 -3.70 0.86
CA GLN A 265 -6.33 -4.03 2.20
C GLN A 265 -5.82 -5.41 2.64
N GLY A 266 -5.41 -5.51 3.90
CA GLY A 266 -4.87 -6.74 4.48
C GLY A 266 -3.52 -7.18 3.92
N SER A 267 -2.81 -6.35 3.13
CA SER A 267 -1.47 -6.68 2.69
C SER A 267 -0.50 -6.75 3.90
N PRO A 268 0.34 -7.78 3.99
CA PRO A 268 1.35 -7.85 5.04
C PRO A 268 2.44 -6.81 4.79
N LEU A 269 3.14 -6.43 5.87
CA LEU A 269 4.40 -5.72 5.77
C LEU A 269 5.47 -6.60 5.13
N LEU A 270 6.34 -6.01 4.32
CA LEU A 270 7.51 -6.71 3.80
C LEU A 270 8.44 -7.14 4.94
N LYS A 271 9.04 -8.32 4.80
CA LYS A 271 10.04 -8.83 5.74
C LYS A 271 11.32 -7.99 5.68
N GLN A 272 12.15 -8.04 6.73
CA GLN A 272 13.35 -7.21 6.81
C GLN A 272 14.32 -7.45 5.63
N ASP A 273 14.52 -8.71 5.21
CA ASP A 273 15.39 -9.00 4.05
C ASP A 273 14.84 -8.43 2.73
N GLU A 274 13.50 -8.37 2.58
CA GLU A 274 12.85 -7.71 1.43
C GLU A 274 12.99 -6.19 1.50
N LEU A 275 12.92 -5.60 2.70
CA LEU A 275 13.18 -4.17 2.92
C LEU A 275 14.64 -3.81 2.63
N ASP A 276 15.58 -4.68 2.97
CA ASP A 276 17.00 -4.47 2.68
C ASP A 276 17.30 -4.57 1.17
N ALA A 277 16.63 -5.50 0.47
CA ALA A 277 16.67 -5.54 -0.99
C ALA A 277 16.08 -4.26 -1.61
N LEU A 278 14.95 -3.80 -1.08
CA LEU A 278 14.28 -2.59 -1.55
C LEU A 278 15.11 -1.33 -1.28
N ALA A 279 15.73 -1.23 -0.11
CA ALA A 279 16.60 -0.12 0.24
C ALA A 279 17.87 -0.09 -0.63
N ARG A 280 18.44 -1.25 -0.97
CA ARG A 280 19.54 -1.32 -1.95
C ARG A 280 19.11 -0.87 -3.34
N GLU A 281 17.94 -1.30 -3.84
CA GLU A 281 17.40 -0.85 -5.15
C GLU A 281 17.17 0.66 -5.20
N LEU A 282 16.72 1.25 -4.10
CA LEU A 282 16.39 2.67 -3.99
C LEU A 282 17.54 3.54 -3.47
N GLU A 283 18.67 2.94 -3.09
CA GLU A 283 19.80 3.58 -2.39
C GLU A 283 19.34 4.37 -1.15
N LEU A 284 18.59 3.69 -0.27
CA LEU A 284 18.05 4.25 0.97
C LEU A 284 18.78 3.70 2.20
N LYS A 285 18.77 4.46 3.29
CA LYS A 285 19.27 4.02 4.58
C LYS A 285 18.29 3.05 5.25
N ARG A 286 18.82 2.21 6.14
CA ARG A 286 18.08 1.25 6.96
C ARG A 286 18.57 1.36 8.41
N PRO A 287 17.69 1.27 9.42
CA PRO A 287 18.14 1.11 10.79
C PRO A 287 18.92 -0.20 10.93
N LYS A 288 19.80 -0.27 11.93
CA LYS A 288 20.46 -1.54 12.25
C LYS A 288 19.40 -2.54 12.71
N HIS A 289 19.53 -3.79 12.29
CA HIS A 289 18.70 -4.86 12.81
C HIS A 289 19.45 -6.18 12.85
N PHE A 290 19.09 -7.03 13.81
CA PHE A 290 19.73 -8.31 14.05
C PHE A 290 18.74 -9.30 14.65
N VAL A 291 19.11 -10.58 14.64
CA VAL A 291 18.34 -11.66 15.27
C VAL A 291 18.98 -11.99 16.61
N THR A 292 18.15 -12.14 17.64
CA THR A 292 18.54 -12.47 19.01
C THR A 292 17.36 -13.14 19.72
N THR A 293 17.51 -13.55 20.97
CA THR A 293 16.37 -13.99 21.79
C THR A 293 15.71 -12.82 22.50
N PHE A 294 14.44 -12.96 22.87
CA PHE A 294 13.72 -11.92 23.60
C PHE A 294 14.36 -11.61 24.95
N GLY A 295 14.90 -12.61 25.65
CA GLY A 295 15.62 -12.47 26.91
C GLY A 295 16.91 -11.67 26.76
N GLU A 296 17.72 -11.97 25.74
CA GLU A 296 18.92 -11.20 25.40
C GLU A 296 18.59 -9.76 25.02
N LEU A 297 17.58 -9.55 24.17
CA LEU A 297 17.13 -8.22 23.79
C LEU A 297 16.72 -7.39 25.01
N ARG A 298 16.04 -8.01 25.99
CA ARG A 298 15.68 -7.36 27.25
C ARG A 298 16.90 -6.98 28.09
N ALA A 299 17.93 -7.83 28.14
CA ALA A 299 19.17 -7.50 28.82
C ALA A 299 19.90 -6.33 28.13
N MET A 300 19.89 -6.28 26.79
CA MET A 300 20.47 -5.17 26.02
C MET A 300 19.78 -3.83 26.29
N LEU A 301 18.51 -3.83 26.71
CA LEU A 301 17.77 -2.60 27.03
C LEU A 301 18.24 -1.93 28.34
N GLU A 302 18.91 -2.65 29.25
CA GLU A 302 19.35 -2.10 30.55
C GLU A 302 20.44 -1.03 30.39
N ASP A 303 21.33 -1.19 29.42
CA ASP A 303 22.41 -0.24 29.09
C ASP A 303 22.15 0.56 27.80
N CYS A 304 20.91 0.53 27.31
CA CYS A 304 20.56 1.08 26.00
C CYS A 304 20.56 2.61 26.01
N ARG A 305 21.33 3.20 25.08
CA ARG A 305 21.44 4.66 24.89
C ARG A 305 20.69 5.17 23.65
N ILE A 306 20.03 4.27 22.93
CA ILE A 306 19.12 4.60 21.82
C ILE A 306 17.68 4.62 22.33
N GLU A 307 16.70 4.89 21.47
CA GLU A 307 15.30 4.95 21.90
C GLU A 307 14.76 3.56 22.31
N GLY A 308 15.29 2.51 21.69
CA GLY A 308 14.95 1.12 21.95
C GLY A 308 14.95 0.31 20.67
N TYR A 309 14.13 -0.75 20.65
CA TYR A 309 13.95 -1.62 19.51
C TYR A 309 12.48 -1.80 19.18
N MET A 310 12.20 -1.95 17.88
CA MET A 310 10.96 -2.46 17.33
C MET A 310 11.05 -3.98 17.15
#